data_AF-X1I7G3-F1
#
_entry.id   AF-X1I7G3-F1
#
_cell.length_a   1.000
_cell.length_b   1.000
_cell.length_c   1.000
_cell.angle_alpha   90.00
_cell.angle_beta   90.00
_cell.angle_gamma   90.00
#
_symmetry.space_group_name_H-M   'P 1'
#
loop_
_entity.id
_entity.type
_entity.pdbx_description
1 polymer ?
#
loop_
_entity_poly.entity_id
_entity_poly.type
_entity_poly.pdbx_seq_one_letter_code
_entity_poly.pdbx_strand_id
1 'polypeptide(L)'
;MKINNLFNKIEAAETKLLDSQFISPVIHGSRVRVKILGLVHEFKVTSGFQGWAILKPISSTEAKIIGSPNFREVSHYLAQFPRLRLVLSGKQNDFWLGLHIQVHSYAHSEIIQSP
;
A
#
# COMPACT_ATOMS: atom_id res chain seq x y z
N MET A 1 -15.58 -14.15 22.73
CA MET A 1 -14.79 -14.64 21.58
C MET A 1 -13.55 -15.35 22.13
N LYS A 2 -13.34 -16.64 21.84
CA LYS A 2 -12.20 -17.41 22.40
C LYS A 2 -10.91 -17.04 21.63
N ILE A 3 -9.83 -16.73 22.35
CA ILE A 3 -8.52 -16.33 21.79
C ILE A 3 -8.01 -17.33 20.72
N ASN A 4 -8.24 -18.63 20.91
CA ASN A 4 -7.85 -19.69 19.98
C ASN A 4 -8.48 -19.53 18.59
N ASN A 5 -9.70 -19.00 18.51
CA ASN A 5 -10.35 -18.76 17.22
C ASN A 5 -9.69 -17.60 16.45
N LEU A 6 -9.05 -16.66 17.15
CA LEU A 6 -8.30 -15.58 16.51
C LEU A 6 -6.98 -16.11 15.93
N PHE A 7 -6.25 -16.92 16.70
CA PHE A 7 -5.01 -17.56 16.22
C PHE A 7 -5.26 -18.41 14.97
N ASN A 8 -6.28 -19.27 14.98
CA ASN A 8 -6.62 -20.09 13.81
C ASN A 8 -6.99 -19.24 12.58
N LYS A 9 -7.63 -18.07 12.79
CA LYS A 9 -7.95 -17.14 11.69
C LYS A 9 -6.71 -16.48 11.13
N ILE A 10 -5.76 -16.10 11.98
CA ILE A 10 -4.50 -15.48 11.57
C ILE A 10 -3.67 -16.49 10.79
N GLU A 11 -3.50 -17.70 11.33
CA GLU A 11 -2.77 -18.80 10.67
C GLU A 11 -3.36 -19.12 9.29
N ALA A 12 -4.69 -19.27 9.20
CA ALA A 12 -5.35 -19.52 7.92
C ALA A 12 -5.17 -18.37 6.92
N ALA A 13 -5.10 -17.12 7.40
CA ALA A 13 -4.89 -15.96 6.56
C ALA A 13 -3.43 -15.82 6.10
N GLU A 14 -2.47 -16.18 6.95
CA GLU A 14 -1.04 -16.21 6.62
C GLU A 14 -0.73 -17.32 5.61
N THR A 15 -1.27 -18.52 5.78
CA THR A 15 -1.13 -19.60 4.79
C THR A 15 -1.69 -19.18 3.43
N LYS A 16 -2.86 -18.53 3.41
CA LYS A 16 -3.42 -17.98 2.17
C LYS A 16 -2.55 -16.88 1.55
N LEU A 17 -1.91 -16.04 2.37
CA LEU A 17 -0.98 -15.03 1.88
C LEU A 17 0.20 -15.67 1.15
N LEU A 18 0.80 -16.70 1.74
CA LEU A 18 1.95 -17.40 1.16
C LEU A 18 1.63 -18.05 -0.20
N ASP A 19 0.40 -18.52 -0.36
CA ASP A 19 -0.07 -19.09 -1.64
C ASP A 19 -0.52 -18.03 -2.65
N SER A 20 -0.76 -16.80 -2.20
CA SER A 20 -1.27 -15.70 -3.03
C SER A 20 -0.20 -14.97 -3.83
N GLN A 21 -0.66 -14.13 -4.75
CA GLN A 21 0.16 -13.18 -5.49
C GLN A 21 -0.38 -11.78 -5.21
N PHE A 22 0.51 -10.79 -5.15
CA PHE A 22 0.11 -9.41 -4.98
C PHE A 22 0.97 -8.47 -5.81
N ILE A 23 0.43 -7.29 -6.10
CA ILE A 23 1.11 -6.25 -6.87
C ILE A 23 1.67 -5.23 -5.91
N SER A 24 2.88 -4.76 -6.18
CA SER A 24 3.48 -3.66 -5.43
C SER A 24 4.57 -2.96 -6.24
N PRO A 25 4.78 -1.65 -6.03
CA PRO A 25 5.98 -1.00 -6.53
C PRO A 25 7.20 -1.48 -5.74
N VAL A 26 8.21 -2.00 -6.44
CA VAL A 26 9.51 -2.37 -5.91
C VAL A 26 10.43 -1.16 -6.03
N ILE A 27 10.86 -0.64 -4.88
CA ILE A 27 11.81 0.48 -4.77
C ILE A 27 13.11 -0.07 -4.18
N HIS A 28 14.24 0.35 -4.73
CA HIS A 28 15.55 -0.07 -4.24
C HIS A 28 15.72 0.23 -2.75
N GLY A 29 16.24 -0.74 -1.99
CA GLY A 29 16.44 -0.60 -0.54
C GLY A 29 15.17 -0.59 0.31
N SER A 30 13.99 -0.73 -0.28
CA SER A 30 12.72 -0.76 0.45
C SER A 30 12.22 -2.18 0.70
N ARG A 31 11.24 -2.29 1.62
CA ARG A 31 10.49 -3.52 1.86
C ARG A 31 9.06 -3.33 1.39
N VAL A 32 8.50 -4.40 0.84
CA VAL A 32 7.10 -4.42 0.44
C VAL A 32 6.25 -4.82 1.64
N ARG A 33 5.13 -4.13 1.84
CA ARG A 33 4.23 -4.36 2.98
C ARG A 33 2.86 -4.80 2.50
N VAL A 34 2.33 -5.85 3.14
CA VAL A 34 0.97 -6.33 2.92
C VAL A 34 0.24 -6.36 4.26
N LYS A 35 -1.00 -5.86 4.29
CA LYS A 35 -1.82 -5.84 5.50
C LYS A 35 -2.93 -6.88 5.43
N ILE A 36 -2.95 -7.83 6.36
CA ILE A 36 -3.97 -8.89 6.45
C ILE A 36 -4.50 -8.96 7.87
N LEU A 37 -5.83 -8.92 8.04
CA LEU A 37 -6.50 -8.94 9.34
C LEU A 37 -5.93 -7.92 10.36
N GLY A 38 -5.39 -6.80 9.88
CA GLY A 38 -4.75 -5.78 10.71
C GLY A 38 -3.24 -5.94 10.90
N LEU A 39 -2.68 -7.12 10.61
CA LEU A 39 -1.26 -7.42 10.72
C LEU A 39 -0.51 -6.97 9.46
N VAL A 40 0.66 -6.37 9.65
CA VAL A 40 1.53 -5.94 8.55
C VAL A 40 2.65 -6.96 8.40
N HIS A 41 2.70 -7.60 7.23
CA HIS A 41 3.79 -8.48 6.82
C HIS A 41 4.75 -7.69 5.94
N GLU A 42 6.04 -7.82 6.22
CA GLU A 42 7.10 -7.18 5.45
C GLU A 42 7.88 -8.21 4.64
N PHE A 43 8.02 -7.95 3.34
CA PHE A 43 8.77 -8.79 2.43
C PHE A 43 9.97 -8.04 1.87
N LYS A 44 11.14 -8.68 1.97
CA LYS A 44 12.32 -8.30 1.22
C LYS A 44 12.20 -8.90 -0.19
N VAL A 45 12.33 -8.04 -1.19
CA VAL A 45 12.42 -8.46 -2.59
C VAL A 45 13.88 -8.39 -3.00
N THR A 46 14.52 -9.56 -3.11
CA THR A 46 15.93 -9.64 -3.53
C THR A 46 15.98 -9.57 -5.05
N SER A 47 16.00 -8.36 -5.60
CA SER A 47 16.20 -8.14 -7.03
C SER A 47 16.91 -6.79 -7.28
N GLY A 48 17.65 -6.71 -8.39
CA GLY A 48 18.14 -5.43 -8.92
C GLY A 48 17.07 -4.62 -9.67
N PHE A 49 15.80 -5.06 -9.61
CA PHE A 49 14.70 -4.49 -10.36
C PHE A 49 14.03 -3.35 -9.59
N GLN A 50 13.61 -2.31 -10.31
CA GLN A 50 12.82 -1.21 -9.79
C GLN A 50 11.59 -1.00 -10.68
N GLY A 51 10.44 -0.72 -10.07
CA GLY A 51 9.18 -0.52 -10.77
C GLY A 51 8.07 -1.45 -10.28
N TRP A 52 7.00 -1.56 -11.06
CA TRP A 52 5.85 -2.38 -10.70
C TRP A 52 6.12 -3.87 -10.97
N ALA A 53 5.81 -4.71 -9.98
CA ALA A 53 5.97 -6.15 -10.10
C ALA A 53 4.77 -6.90 -9.50
N ILE A 54 4.52 -8.09 -10.06
CA ILE A 54 3.72 -9.13 -9.42
C ILE A 54 4.69 -9.94 -8.56
N LEU A 55 4.37 -10.01 -7.27
CA LEU A 55 5.19 -10.63 -6.24
C LEU A 55 4.49 -11.88 -5.72
N LYS A 56 5.29 -12.91 -5.45
CA LYS A 56 4.85 -14.11 -4.75
C LYS A 56 5.74 -14.33 -3.52
N PRO A 57 5.18 -14.45 -2.31
CA PRO A 57 5.94 -14.88 -1.14
C PRO A 57 6.62 -16.23 -1.39
N ILE A 58 7.85 -16.34 -0.95
CA ILE A 58 8.59 -17.61 -0.88
C ILE A 58 8.88 -18.02 0.56
N SER A 59 8.78 -17.07 1.49
CA SER A 59 8.84 -17.27 2.93
C SER A 59 8.00 -16.21 3.63
N SER A 60 7.97 -16.23 4.97
CA SER A 60 7.29 -15.20 5.78
C SER A 60 7.91 -13.80 5.65
N THR A 61 9.13 -13.69 5.12
CA THR A 61 9.89 -12.41 5.05
C THR A 61 10.47 -12.12 3.67
N GLU A 62 10.34 -13.03 2.70
CA GLU A 62 10.87 -12.87 1.35
C GLU A 62 9.80 -13.11 0.30
N ALA A 63 9.84 -12.29 -0.75
CA ALA A 63 9.00 -12.45 -1.92
C ALA A 63 9.85 -12.34 -3.19
N LYS A 64 9.47 -13.12 -4.21
CA LYS A 64 10.10 -13.08 -5.54
C LYS A 64 9.21 -12.37 -6.55
N ILE A 65 9.83 -11.76 -7.54
CA ILE A 65 9.14 -11.25 -8.72
C ILE A 65 8.78 -12.44 -9.61
N ILE A 66 7.52 -12.52 -9.99
CA ILE A 66 7.01 -13.56 -10.91
C ILE A 66 6.54 -12.99 -12.25
N GLY A 67 6.44 -11.66 -12.36
CA GLY A 67 6.06 -10.99 -13.60
C GLY A 67 5.84 -9.50 -13.43
N SER A 68 5.43 -8.86 -14.52
CA SER A 68 5.09 -7.44 -14.56
C SER A 68 3.57 -7.28 -14.66
N PRO A 69 2.96 -6.41 -13.83
CA PRO A 69 1.53 -6.18 -13.91
C PRO A 69 1.16 -5.35 -15.14
N ASN A 70 -0.06 -5.52 -15.62
CA ASN A 70 -0.61 -4.67 -16.67
C ASN A 70 -1.17 -3.34 -16.10
N PHE A 71 -1.53 -2.41 -16.98
CA PHE A 71 -2.04 -1.10 -16.59
C PHE A 71 -3.33 -1.16 -15.75
N ARG A 72 -4.24 -2.10 -16.05
CA ARG A 72 -5.51 -2.27 -15.32
C ARG A 72 -5.25 -2.72 -13.88
N GLU A 73 -4.32 -3.65 -13.71
CA GLU A 73 -3.88 -4.15 -12.41
C GLU A 73 -3.25 -3.05 -11.54
N VAL A 74 -2.33 -2.26 -12.10
CA VAL A 74 -1.74 -1.11 -11.41
C VAL A 74 -2.81 -0.08 -11.04
N SER A 75 -3.74 0.20 -11.95
CA SER A 75 -4.86 1.12 -11.69
C SER A 75 -5.76 0.64 -10.55
N HIS A 76 -6.05 -0.66 -10.50
CA HIS A 76 -6.85 -1.26 -9.44
C HIS A 76 -6.14 -1.19 -8.08
N TYR A 77 -4.82 -1.45 -8.06
CA TYR A 77 -4.00 -1.28 -6.87
C TYR A 77 -4.04 0.16 -6.35
N LEU A 78 -3.80 1.15 -7.23
CA LEU A 78 -3.79 2.56 -6.84
C LEU A 78 -5.16 3.06 -6.36
N ALA A 79 -6.26 2.48 -6.88
CA ALA A 79 -7.62 2.81 -6.45
C ALA A 79 -7.93 2.41 -4.99
N GLN A 80 -7.12 1.53 -4.38
CA GLN A 80 -7.27 1.13 -2.98
C GLN A 80 -6.76 2.19 -1.99
N PHE A 81 -5.96 3.15 -2.47
CA PHE A 81 -5.43 4.22 -1.63
C PHE A 81 -6.41 5.40 -1.56
N PRO A 82 -6.44 6.13 -0.42
CA PRO A 82 -7.20 7.37 -0.36
C PRO A 82 -6.71 8.33 -1.45
N ARG A 83 -7.64 9.06 -2.07
CA ARG A 83 -7.30 10.07 -3.08
C ARG A 83 -6.52 11.21 -2.42
N LEU A 84 -5.23 11.30 -2.72
CA LEU A 84 -4.35 12.39 -2.29
C LEU A 84 -4.22 13.43 -3.40
N ARG A 85 -4.37 14.71 -3.06
CA ARG A 85 -4.11 15.83 -3.99
C ARG A 85 -2.72 16.38 -3.70
N LEU A 86 -1.82 16.30 -4.69
CA LEU A 86 -0.43 16.74 -4.58
C LEU A 86 -0.15 17.84 -5.60
N VAL A 87 0.57 18.88 -5.19
CA VAL A 87 1.23 19.83 -6.10
C VAL A 87 2.68 19.40 -6.23
N LEU A 88 3.10 19.12 -7.45
CA LEU A 88 4.50 18.85 -7.75
C LEU A 88 5.28 20.15 -7.66
N SER A 89 6.24 20.21 -6.73
CA SER A 89 7.07 21.39 -6.46
C SER A 89 8.42 21.35 -7.19
N GLY A 90 8.87 20.15 -7.58
CA GLY A 90 10.12 19.96 -8.30
C GLY A 90 10.55 18.50 -8.35
N LYS A 91 11.65 18.24 -9.06
CA LYS A 91 12.30 16.94 -9.13
C LYS A 91 13.62 17.00 -8.36
N GLN A 92 13.86 16.05 -7.47
CA GLN A 92 15.11 15.89 -6.75
C GLN A 92 15.65 14.48 -7.02
N ASN A 93 16.77 14.39 -7.73
CA ASN A 93 17.32 13.13 -8.26
C ASN A 93 16.26 12.39 -9.10
N ASP A 94 15.94 11.14 -8.76
CA ASP A 94 14.92 10.32 -9.44
C ASP A 94 13.51 10.41 -8.81
N PHE A 95 13.30 11.30 -7.85
CA PHE A 95 12.02 11.45 -7.15
C PHE A 95 11.38 12.82 -7.40
N TRP A 96 10.05 12.85 -7.41
CA TRP A 96 9.26 14.08 -7.46
C TRP A 96 8.86 14.50 -6.05
N LEU A 97 9.11 15.77 -5.72
CA LEU A 97 8.66 16.36 -4.47
C LEU A 97 7.23 16.87 -4.64
N GLY A 98 6.29 16.25 -3.91
CA GLY A 98 4.88 16.65 -3.90
C GLY A 98 4.48 17.26 -2.56
N LEU A 99 3.89 18.44 -2.58
CA LEU A 99 3.24 19.04 -1.42
C LEU A 99 1.77 18.59 -1.39
N HIS A 100 1.34 18.02 -0.27
CA HIS A 100 -0.06 17.65 -0.08
C HIS A 100 -0.91 18.89 0.20
N ILE A 101 -1.95 19.12 -0.59
CA ILE A 101 -2.93 20.17 -0.31
C ILE A 101 -4.05 19.59 0.56
N GLN A 102 -4.12 20.01 1.81
CA GLN A 102 -5.34 19.86 2.61
C GLN A 102 -6.29 21.01 2.30
N VAL A 103 -7.34 20.75 1.51
CA VAL A 103 -8.44 21.71 1.35
C VAL A 103 -9.31 21.62 2.61
N HIS A 104 -9.11 22.55 3.55
CA HIS A 104 -10.04 22.72 4.66
C HIS A 104 -11.29 23.44 4.14
N SER A 105 -12.42 22.72 4.12
CA SER A 105 -13.73 23.28 3.87
C SER A 105 -14.18 24.04 5.12
N TYR A 106 -13.95 25.35 5.18
CA TYR A 106 -14.65 26.20 6.15
C TYR A 106 -16.08 26.42 5.67
N ALA A 107 -17.00 25.57 6.12
CA ALA A 107 -18.42 25.89 6.12
C ALA A 107 -18.69 26.77 7.35
N HIS A 108 -18.56 28.08 7.20
CA HIS A 108 -19.03 29.04 8.20
C HIS A 108 -20.52 29.29 7.94
N SER A 109 -21.37 28.46 8.54
CA SER A 109 -22.81 28.72 8.66
C SER A 109 -23.15 29.03 10.10
N GLU A 110 -22.68 30.17 10.60
CA GLU A 110 -23.29 30.85 11.75
C GLU A 110 -23.26 32.36 11.47
N ILE A 111 -24.21 32.82 10.65
CA ILE A 111 -24.69 34.19 10.79
C ILE A 111 -25.54 34.18 12.06
N ILE A 112 -24.89 34.58 13.15
CA ILE A 112 -25.46 34.90 14.44
C ILE A 112 -26.61 35.87 14.21
N GLN A 113 -27.83 35.44 14.53
CA GLN A 113 -28.95 36.34 14.79
C GLN A 113 -28.62 37.16 16.05
N SER A 114 -28.74 38.48 15.96
CA SER A 114 -28.80 39.41 17.10
C SER A 114 -29.35 40.76 16.61
N PRO A 115 -30.02 41.54 17.46
CA PRO A 115 -31.08 41.22 18.43
C PRO A 115 -32.47 41.68 17.94
#